data_AF-A0A4Y1Z929-F1
#
_entry.id   AF-A0A4Y1Z929-F1
#
_cell.length_a   1.000
_cell.length_b   1.000
_cell.length_c   1.000
_cell.angle_alpha   90.00
_cell.angle_beta   90.00
_cell.angle_gamma   90.00
#
_symmetry.space_group_name_H-M   'P 1'
#
loop_
_entity.id
_entity.type
_entity.pdbx_description
1 polymer ?
#
loop_
_entity_poly.entity_id
_entity_poly.type
_entity_poly.pdbx_seq_one_letter_code
_entity_poly.pdbx_strand_id
1 'polypeptide(L)'
;MENQHLERKLKNRHIQLIAIGGAIGTGLFLGSGKAIHLAGPSIIFAYLIIGIALFFVMRALGELLLSNSGYASFTDFTSEYLGPWAALSPDGPTGFAGS
;
A
#
# COMPACT_ATOMS: atom_id res chain seq x y z
N MET A 1 31.31 9.00 17.32
CA MET A 1 30.13 8.54 16.56
C MET A 1 30.44 8.78 15.10
N GLU A 2 30.71 7.72 14.34
CA GLU A 2 31.13 7.81 12.94
C GLU A 2 29.92 8.15 12.07
N ASN A 3 29.89 9.38 11.54
CA ASN A 3 28.87 9.80 10.60
C ASN A 3 29.14 9.11 9.28
N GLN A 4 28.52 7.95 9.04
CA GLN A 4 28.52 7.29 7.74
C GLN A 4 27.82 8.22 6.73
N HIS A 5 28.61 9.05 6.07
CA HIS A 5 28.20 9.84 4.92
C HIS A 5 27.96 8.85 3.78
N LEU A 6 26.76 8.27 3.74
CA LEU A 6 26.35 7.39 2.66
C LEU A 6 26.40 8.22 1.38
N GLU A 7 27.39 7.96 0.53
CA GLU A 7 27.46 8.51 -0.82
C GLU A 7 26.12 8.19 -1.50
N ARG A 8 25.29 9.22 -1.69
CA ARG A 8 23.97 9.11 -2.35
C ARG A 8 24.15 8.93 -3.86
N LYS A 9 24.92 7.91 -4.26
CA LYS A 9 25.14 7.47 -5.64
C LYS A 9 23.94 6.72 -6.21
N LEU A 10 22.98 6.34 -5.37
CA LEU A 10 21.72 5.75 -5.81
C LEU A 10 20.77 6.86 -6.27
N LYS A 11 20.78 7.11 -7.58
CA LYS A 11 19.77 7.93 -8.25
C LYS A 11 18.37 7.42 -7.88
N ASN A 12 17.37 8.32 -7.82
CA ASN A 12 15.96 7.98 -7.55
C ASN A 12 15.46 6.74 -8.33
N ARG A 13 15.94 6.54 -9.57
CA ARG A 13 15.61 5.36 -10.37
C ARG A 13 15.99 4.04 -9.69
N HIS A 14 17.13 3.98 -9.02
CA HIS A 14 17.57 2.76 -8.34
C HIS A 14 16.70 2.44 -7.13
N ILE A 15 16.29 3.46 -6.38
CA ILE A 15 15.38 3.33 -5.24
C ILE A 15 13.99 2.87 -5.73
N GLN A 16 13.49 3.41 -6.83
CA GLN A 16 12.24 2.94 -7.46
C GLN A 16 12.34 1.50 -7.93
N LEU A 17 13.46 1.09 -8.54
CA LEU A 17 13.66 -0.30 -8.96
C LEU A 17 13.71 -1.27 -7.76
N ILE A 18 14.30 -0.86 -6.64
CA ILE A 18 14.27 -1.64 -5.39
C ILE A 18 12.84 -1.73 -4.85
N ALA A 19 12.09 -0.62 -4.82
CA ALA A 19 10.71 -0.61 -4.34
C ALA A 19 9.78 -1.50 -5.20
N ILE A 20 9.90 -1.40 -6.53
CA ILE A 20 9.15 -2.24 -7.48
C ILE A 20 9.56 -3.71 -7.33
N GLY A 21 10.87 -3.97 -7.23
CA GLY A 21 11.41 -5.32 -7.05
C GLY A 21 10.94 -5.98 -5.75
N GLY A 22 10.90 -5.23 -4.65
CA GLY A 22 10.40 -5.72 -3.36
C GLY A 22 8.90 -5.97 -3.35
N ALA A 23 8.11 -5.04 -3.89
CA ALA A 23 6.66 -5.17 -3.96
C ALA A 23 6.21 -6.32 -4.87
N ILE A 24 6.80 -6.44 -6.07
CA ILE A 24 6.51 -7.55 -7.00
C ILE A 24 7.08 -8.86 -6.43
N GLY A 25 8.34 -8.85 -5.97
CA GLY A 25 9.05 -10.06 -5.54
C GLY A 25 8.39 -10.73 -4.34
N THR A 26 8.02 -9.97 -3.30
CA THR A 26 7.33 -10.54 -2.15
C THR A 26 5.92 -11.02 -2.50
N GLY A 27 5.12 -10.23 -3.23
CA GLY A 27 3.75 -10.59 -3.58
C GLY A 27 3.64 -11.79 -4.52
N LEU A 28 4.35 -11.76 -5.65
CA LEU A 28 4.32 -12.84 -6.64
C LEU A 28 5.07 -14.06 -6.13
N PHE A 29 6.26 -13.94 -5.55
CA PHE A 29 7.05 -15.13 -5.22
C PHE A 29 6.59 -15.84 -3.94
N LEU A 30 6.29 -15.09 -2.87
CA LEU A 30 5.77 -15.67 -1.61
C LEU A 30 4.33 -16.19 -1.80
N GLY A 31 3.52 -15.47 -2.57
CA GLY A 31 2.12 -15.83 -2.82
C GLY A 31 1.97 -16.98 -3.81
N SER A 32 2.71 -16.96 -4.94
CA SER A 32 2.52 -17.95 -6.00
C SER A 32 2.93 -19.36 -5.58
N GLY A 33 3.96 -19.54 -4.75
CA GLY A 33 4.39 -20.88 -4.32
C GLY A 33 3.30 -21.68 -3.60
N LYS A 34 2.56 -21.03 -2.68
CA LYS A 34 1.41 -21.64 -2.01
C LYS A 34 0.19 -21.73 -2.92
N ALA A 35 -0.07 -20.68 -3.68
CA ALA A 35 -1.27 -20.61 -4.51
C ALA A 35 -1.22 -21.63 -5.67
N ILE A 36 -0.06 -21.83 -6.31
CA ILE A 36 0.13 -22.80 -7.40
C ILE A 36 -0.05 -24.23 -6.88
N HIS A 37 0.49 -24.53 -5.69
CA HIS A 37 0.35 -25.85 -5.09
C HIS A 37 -1.10 -26.19 -4.71
N LEU A 38 -1.89 -25.20 -4.27
CA LEU A 38 -3.30 -25.42 -3.93
C LEU A 38 -4.23 -25.42 -5.14
N ALA A 39 -4.01 -24.53 -6.12
CA ALA A 39 -4.97 -24.26 -7.19
C ALA A 39 -4.66 -24.96 -8.52
N GLY A 40 -3.47 -25.55 -8.69
CA GLY A 40 -3.08 -26.23 -9.92
C GLY A 40 -3.14 -25.32 -11.16
N PRO A 41 -3.31 -25.85 -12.39
CA PRO A 41 -3.34 -25.06 -13.63
C PRO A 41 -4.41 -23.96 -13.65
N SER A 42 -5.48 -24.12 -12.85
CA SER A 42 -6.57 -23.13 -12.73
C SER A 42 -6.17 -21.82 -12.05
N ILE A 43 -4.98 -21.71 -11.47
CA ILE A 43 -4.52 -20.48 -10.83
C ILE A 43 -4.51 -19.26 -11.76
N ILE A 44 -4.30 -19.49 -13.06
CA ILE A 44 -4.32 -18.43 -14.07
C ILE A 44 -5.69 -17.73 -14.08
N PHE A 45 -6.78 -18.49 -13.97
CA PHE A 45 -8.14 -17.93 -13.90
C PHE A 45 -8.38 -17.17 -12.60
N ALA A 46 -7.87 -17.67 -11.47
CA ALA A 46 -7.97 -16.96 -10.19
C ALA A 46 -7.22 -15.62 -10.23
N TYR A 47 -5.99 -15.60 -10.75
CA TYR A 47 -5.23 -14.36 -10.95
C TYR A 47 -5.90 -13.42 -11.95
N LEU A 48 -6.56 -13.93 -13.00
CA LEU A 48 -7.29 -13.11 -13.95
C LEU A 48 -8.47 -12.39 -13.27
N ILE A 49 -9.28 -13.12 -12.50
CA ILE A 49 -10.45 -12.56 -11.80
C ILE A 49 -10.01 -11.54 -10.76
N ILE A 50 -9.03 -11.89 -9.92
CA ILE A 50 -8.47 -11.00 -8.89
C ILE A 50 -7.83 -9.78 -9.55
N GLY A 51 -7.09 -9.97 -10.64
CA GLY A 51 -6.46 -8.90 -11.41
C GLY A 51 -7.47 -7.93 -12.01
N ILE A 52 -8.58 -8.43 -12.54
CA ILE A 52 -9.68 -7.60 -13.04
C ILE A 52 -10.31 -6.79 -11.89
N ALA A 53 -10.60 -7.42 -10.76
CA ALA A 53 -11.14 -6.72 -9.59
C ALA A 53 -10.19 -5.62 -9.09
N LEU A 54 -8.89 -5.95 -8.94
CA LEU A 54 -7.85 -4.99 -8.55
C LEU A 54 -7.67 -3.87 -9.57
N PHE A 55 -7.82 -4.16 -10.86
CA PHE A 55 -7.78 -3.16 -11.92
C PHE A 55 -8.90 -2.12 -11.75
N PHE A 56 -10.12 -2.57 -11.48
CA PHE A 56 -11.24 -1.65 -11.21
C PHE A 56 -11.01 -0.79 -9.96
N VAL A 57 -10.50 -1.39 -8.88
CA VAL A 57 -10.16 -0.65 -7.65
C VAL A 57 -9.08 0.41 -7.94
N MET A 58 -8.01 0.03 -8.63
CA MET A 58 -6.92 0.96 -8.97
C MET A 58 -7.37 2.06 -9.94
N ARG A 59 -8.28 1.74 -10.86
CA ARG A 59 -8.90 2.71 -11.78
C ARG A 59 -9.75 3.72 -11.00
N ALA A 60 -10.59 3.24 -10.07
CA ALA A 60 -11.42 4.10 -9.23
C ALA A 60 -10.57 4.99 -8.30
N LEU A 61 -9.53 4.43 -7.68
CA LEU A 61 -8.57 5.21 -6.88
C LEU A 61 -7.83 6.25 -7.73
N GLY A 62 -7.42 5.90 -8.95
CA GLY A 62 -6.78 6.84 -9.87
C GLY A 62 -7.71 7.98 -10.30
N GLU A 63 -8.99 7.69 -10.54
CA GLU A 63 -10.01 8.72 -10.83
C GLU A 63 -10.31 9.61 -9.62
N LEU A 64 -10.30 9.04 -8.40
CA LEU A 64 -10.49 9.79 -7.16
C LEU A 64 -9.30 10.73 -6.86
N LEU A 65 -8.06 10.25 -7.04
CA LEU A 65 -6.84 11.05 -6.91
C LEU A 65 -6.77 12.19 -7.94
N LEU A 66 -7.34 11.99 -9.13
CA LEU A 66 -7.34 13.00 -10.20
C LEU A 66 -8.49 14.03 -10.05
N SER A 67 -9.62 13.63 -9.47
CA SER A 67 -10.83 14.45 -9.39
C SER A 67 -10.87 15.39 -8.18
N ASN A 68 -10.09 15.17 -7.11
CA ASN A 68 -10.15 16.02 -5.93
C ASN A 68 -8.79 16.15 -5.22
N SER A 69 -8.17 17.33 -5.30
CA SER A 69 -6.96 17.67 -4.53
C SER A 69 -7.20 17.90 -3.03
N GLY A 70 -8.46 17.76 -2.57
CA GLY A 70 -8.86 17.87 -1.16
C GLY A 70 -8.93 16.54 -0.38
N TYR A 71 -9.03 15.40 -1.07
CA TYR A 71 -9.01 14.06 -0.46
C TYR A 71 -7.83 13.26 -1.03
N ALA A 72 -6.62 13.56 -0.55
CA ALA A 72 -5.38 13.29 -1.28
C ALA A 72 -4.84 11.85 -1.14
N SER A 73 -5.50 10.97 -0.38
CA SER A 73 -4.91 9.68 0.00
C SER A 73 -5.97 8.67 0.42
N PHE A 74 -5.65 7.38 0.25
CA PHE A 74 -6.44 6.24 0.76
C PHE A 74 -6.86 6.40 2.24
N THR A 75 -6.05 7.14 3.02
CA THR A 75 -6.33 7.50 4.42
C THR A 75 -7.65 8.26 4.61
N ASP A 76 -8.08 9.06 3.64
CA ASP A 76 -9.33 9.82 3.71
C ASP A 76 -10.57 8.95 3.42
N PHE A 77 -10.41 7.93 2.58
CA PHE A 77 -11.45 6.92 2.39
C PHE A 77 -11.60 6.05 3.65
N THR A 78 -10.49 5.68 4.28
CA THR A 78 -10.52 4.89 5.52
C THR A 78 -11.04 5.67 6.73
N SER A 79 -10.77 6.97 6.84
CA SER A 79 -11.27 7.79 7.96
C SER A 79 -12.80 7.95 7.91
N GLU A 80 -13.37 8.05 6.71
CA GLU A 80 -14.82 8.23 6.54
C GLU A 80 -15.59 6.90 6.61
N TYR A 81 -15.03 5.77 6.14
CA TYR A 81 -15.69 4.45 6.20
C TYR A 81 -15.40 3.62 7.46
N LEU A 82 -14.23 3.77 8.10
CA LEU A 82 -13.87 3.02 9.32
C LEU A 82 -14.09 3.84 10.60
N GLY A 83 -14.49 5.10 10.48
CA GLY A 83 -14.72 6.01 11.59
C GLY A 83 -13.42 6.41 12.34
N PRO A 84 -13.51 7.33 13.31
CA PRO A 84 -12.36 7.91 14.02
C PRO A 84 -11.48 6.93 14.81
N TRP A 85 -11.80 5.64 14.80
CA TRP A 85 -11.09 4.59 15.53
C TRP A 85 -9.94 3.94 14.75
N ALA A 86 -9.92 4.08 13.42
CA ALA A 86 -8.85 3.54 12.57
C ALA A 86 -7.67 4.50 12.37
N ALA A 87 -7.88 5.80 12.65
CA ALA A 87 -6.80 6.74 12.88
C ALA A 87 -6.30 6.48 14.30
N LEU A 88 -5.15 5.81 14.43
CA LEU A 88 -4.41 5.70 15.68
C LEU A 88 -4.01 7.12 16.14
N SER A 89 -4.93 7.86 16.75
CA SER A 89 -4.66 9.04 17.56
C SER A 89 -3.84 8.60 18.79
N PRO A 90 -2.61 9.10 19.00
CA PRO A 90 -2.04 9.23 20.34
C PRO A 90 -2.84 10.23 21.20
N ASP A 91 -3.70 11.02 20.57
CA ASP A 91 -4.67 11.93 21.13
C ASP A 91 -5.92 11.18 21.61
N GLY A 92 -5.72 10.41 22.70
CA GLY A 92 -6.78 10.28 23.69
C GLY A 92 -7.28 11.67 24.10
N PRO A 93 -8.54 11.80 24.56
CA PRO A 93 -9.09 13.09 24.92
C PRO A 93 -8.12 13.80 25.85
N THR A 94 -7.77 15.03 25.49
CA THR A 94 -7.04 15.98 26.31
C THR A 94 -7.75 16.10 27.66
N GLY A 95 -7.33 15.27 28.61
CA GLY A 95 -7.91 15.11 29.95
C GLY A 95 -6.88 15.19 31.06
N PHE A 96 -5.72 15.80 30.83
CA PHE A 96 -4.70 16.07 31.85
C PHE A 96 -4.14 17.49 31.77
N ALA A 97 -5.04 18.47 31.67
CA ALA A 97 -4.76 19.86 32.00
C ALA A 97 -5.90 20.37 32.90
N GLY A 98 -5.82 20.09 34.21
CA GLY A 98 -6.78 20.64 35.16
C GLY A 98 -6.99 19.82 36.44
N SER A 99 -5.94 19.68 37.26
CA SER A 99 -5.97 19.68 38.75
C SER A 99 -4.60 19.30 39.29
#